data_AF-A0A319BSG1-F1
#
_entry.id   AF-A0A319BSG1-F1
#
_cell.length_a   1.000
_cell.length_b   1.000
_cell.length_c   1.000
_cell.angle_alpha   90.00
_cell.angle_beta   90.00
_cell.angle_gamma   90.00
#
_symmetry.space_group_name_H-M   'P 1'
#
loop_
_entity.id
_entity.type
_entity.pdbx_description
1 polymer ?
#
loop_
_entity_poly.entity_id
_entity_poly.type
_entity_poly.pdbx_seq_one_letter_code
_entity_poly.pdbx_strand_id
1 'polypeptide(L)'
;MSSLQRQFNTQKEVLRQSTIKYLCPECLRGFSRPDTLYRHFQDVKDEAHRGLSLRKDDYNQFYSCYQKCLGASIPSKCLPKPPHCFELQYVIEHYGKDLDNGASTTSNHGIFTEFSHTSCLS
;
A
#
# COMPACT_ATOMS: atom_id res chain seq x y z
N MET A 1 -23.97 -6.17 -12.14
CA MET A 1 -22.63 -5.57 -11.87
C MET A 1 -22.52 -4.25 -12.59
N SER A 2 -22.08 -3.19 -11.91
CA SER A 2 -21.83 -1.88 -12.54
C SER A 2 -20.65 -1.96 -13.52
N SER A 3 -20.58 -1.01 -14.46
CA SER A 3 -19.46 -0.89 -15.40
C SER A 3 -18.11 -0.78 -14.67
N LEU A 4 -18.05 0.03 -13.61
CA LEU A 4 -16.87 0.21 -12.77
C LEU A 4 -16.43 -1.10 -12.10
N GLN A 5 -17.37 -1.86 -11.52
CA GLN A 5 -17.04 -3.16 -10.90
C GLN A 5 -16.44 -4.12 -11.92
N ARG A 6 -16.96 -4.14 -13.15
CA ARG A 6 -16.42 -4.99 -14.23
C ARG A 6 -15.01 -4.56 -14.62
N GLN A 7 -14.76 -3.25 -14.76
CA GLN A 7 -13.44 -2.71 -15.07
C GLN A 7 -12.42 -3.07 -13.98
N PHE A 8 -12.78 -2.87 -12.71
CA PHE A 8 -11.92 -3.20 -11.57
C PHE A 8 -11.58 -4.69 -11.53
N ASN A 9 -12.59 -5.57 -11.66
CA ASN A 9 -12.37 -7.02 -11.67
C ASN A 9 -11.46 -7.43 -12.83
N THR A 10 -11.63 -6.84 -14.01
CA THR A 10 -10.79 -7.12 -15.19
C THR A 10 -9.34 -6.71 -14.95
N GLN A 11 -9.12 -5.50 -14.41
CA GLN A 11 -7.78 -5.01 -14.07
C GLN A 11 -7.11 -5.90 -13.02
N LYS A 12 -7.86 -6.34 -12.00
CA LYS A 12 -7.37 -7.26 -10.97
C LYS A 12 -6.88 -8.57 -11.59
N GLU A 13 -7.64 -9.16 -12.50
CA GLU A 13 -7.24 -10.41 -13.17
C GLU A 13 -6.01 -10.22 -14.09
N VAL A 14 -5.92 -9.10 -14.80
CA VAL A 14 -4.70 -8.75 -15.58
C VAL A 14 -3.48 -8.65 -14.66
N LEU A 15 -3.60 -7.97 -13.53
CA LEU A 15 -2.50 -7.84 -12.56
C LEU A 15 -2.10 -9.19 -11.96
N ARG A 16 -3.05 -10.09 -11.68
CA ARG A 16 -2.77 -11.46 -11.20
C ARG A 16 -1.98 -12.30 -12.20
N GLN A 17 -2.20 -12.09 -13.50
CA GLN A 17 -1.48 -12.78 -14.57
C GLN A 17 -0.13 -12.13 -14.90
N SER A 18 0.11 -10.91 -14.40
CA SER A 18 1.38 -10.22 -14.59
C SER A 18 2.52 -10.84 -13.77
N THR A 19 3.75 -10.51 -14.11
CA THR A 19 4.92 -10.89 -13.31
C THR A 19 5.13 -10.01 -12.08
N ILE A 20 4.27 -9.01 -11.85
CA ILE A 20 4.40 -8.08 -10.73
C ILE A 20 3.93 -8.78 -9.47
N LYS A 21 4.83 -8.91 -8.50
CA LYS A 21 4.55 -9.52 -7.19
C LYS A 21 4.69 -8.54 -6.05
N TYR A 22 5.52 -7.51 -6.23
CA TYR A 22 5.80 -6.50 -5.23
C TYR A 22 5.63 -5.10 -5.81
N LEU A 23 5.18 -4.15 -4.97
CA LEU A 23 5.05 -2.74 -5.30
C LEU A 23 5.92 -1.89 -4.37
N CYS A 24 6.51 -0.83 -4.93
CA CYS A 24 6.98 0.29 -4.13
C CYS A 24 5.76 1.13 -3.71
N PRO A 25 5.53 1.40 -2.41
CA PRO A 25 4.39 2.18 -1.97
C PRO A 25 4.50 3.66 -2.38
N GLU A 26 5.70 4.21 -2.52
CA GLU A 26 5.86 5.63 -2.91
C GLU A 26 5.52 5.88 -4.38
N CYS A 27 6.09 5.09 -5.30
CA CYS A 27 5.97 5.33 -6.74
C CYS A 27 5.07 4.33 -7.49
N LEU A 28 4.45 3.38 -6.78
CA LEU A 28 3.62 2.31 -7.34
C LEU A 28 4.29 1.48 -8.44
N ARG A 29 5.62 1.49 -8.51
CA ARG A 29 6.39 0.68 -9.45
C ARG A 29 6.34 -0.79 -9.06
N GLY A 30 6.08 -1.64 -10.05
CA GLY A 30 5.99 -3.09 -9.90
C GLY A 30 7.31 -3.83 -10.10
N PHE A 31 7.51 -4.88 -9.31
CA PHE A 31 8.69 -5.73 -9.31
C PHE A 31 8.29 -7.20 -9.21
N SER A 32 9.02 -8.07 -9.90
CA SER A 32 8.80 -9.52 -9.83
C SER A 32 9.50 -10.18 -8.65
N ARG A 33 10.53 -9.54 -8.09
CA ARG A 33 11.35 -10.09 -7.01
C ARG A 33 11.66 -9.05 -5.93
N PRO A 34 11.80 -9.46 -4.66
CA PRO A 34 12.09 -8.54 -3.58
C PRO A 34 13.49 -7.92 -3.68
N ASP A 35 14.49 -8.64 -4.18
CA ASP A 35 15.85 -8.09 -4.40
C ASP A 35 15.84 -6.91 -5.37
N THR A 36 15.07 -7.00 -6.46
CA THR A 36 14.94 -5.89 -7.41
C THR A 36 14.22 -4.68 -6.81
N LEU A 37 13.28 -4.90 -5.88
CA LEU A 37 12.62 -3.84 -5.13
C LEU A 37 13.57 -3.16 -4.14
N TYR A 38 14.34 -3.94 -3.37
CA TYR A 38 15.30 -3.36 -2.42
C TYR A 38 16.42 -2.60 -3.13
N ARG A 39 16.89 -3.09 -4.28
CA ARG A 39 17.83 -2.34 -5.12
C ARG A 39 17.22 -1.02 -5.60
N HIS A 40 15.94 -1.02 -5.99
CA HIS A 40 15.23 0.22 -6.34
C HIS A 40 15.21 1.23 -5.19
N PHE A 41 15.04 0.80 -3.94
CA PHE A 41 15.13 1.70 -2.78
C PHE A 41 16.52 2.30 -2.58
N GLN A 42 17.58 1.61 -3.02
CA GLN A 42 18.97 2.08 -2.94
C GLN A 42 19.34 3.01 -4.10
N ASP A 43 18.80 2.74 -5.29
CA ASP A 43 19.10 3.49 -6.51
C ASP A 43 18.41 4.86 -6.54
N VAL A 44 17.19 4.94 -5.96
CA VAL A 44 16.41 6.18 -5.92
C VAL A 44 16.87 7.06 -4.75
N LYS A 45 17.38 8.25 -5.07
CA LYS A 45 17.96 9.19 -4.11
C LYS A 45 16.93 10.19 -3.56
N ASP A 46 15.86 9.67 -2.98
CA ASP A 46 14.92 10.49 -2.22
C ASP A 46 14.72 9.98 -0.79
N GLU A 47 14.14 10.82 0.05
CA GLU A 47 13.95 10.57 1.48
C GLU A 47 13.00 9.40 1.75
N ALA A 48 11.98 9.21 0.89
CA ALA A 48 11.00 8.14 1.03
C ALA A 48 11.65 6.78 0.77
N HIS A 49 12.34 6.62 -0.36
CA HIS A 49 13.04 5.39 -0.74
C HIS A 49 14.21 5.09 0.20
N ARG A 50 14.94 6.13 0.65
CA ARG A 50 15.95 5.98 1.70
C ARG A 50 15.33 5.38 2.96
N GLY A 51 14.21 5.92 3.45
CA GLY A 51 13.49 5.38 4.60
C GLY A 51 13.08 3.91 4.43
N LEU A 52 12.57 3.54 3.26
CA LEU A 52 12.18 2.16 2.93
C LEU A 52 13.37 1.19 2.87
N SER A 53 14.59 1.70 2.64
CA SER A 53 15.82 0.90 2.63
C SER A 53 16.35 0.56 4.03
N LEU A 54 15.98 1.33 5.06
CA LEU A 54 16.57 1.29 6.41
C LEU A 54 16.06 0.15 7.31
N ARG A 55 15.28 -0.80 6.80
CA ARG A 55 14.60 -1.84 7.60
C ARG A 55 15.52 -2.56 8.61
N LYS A 56 16.78 -2.83 8.24
CA LYS A 56 17.73 -3.57 9.08
C LYS A 56 18.38 -2.70 10.14
N ASP A 57 18.45 -1.39 9.90
CA ASP A 57 19.23 -0.45 10.69
C ASP A 57 18.32 0.34 11.65
N ASP A 58 17.15 0.77 11.17
CA ASP A 58 16.16 1.50 11.95
C ASP A 58 14.72 1.10 11.57
N TYR A 59 14.13 0.23 12.39
CA TYR A 59 12.76 -0.24 12.19
C TYR A 59 11.71 0.87 12.36
N ASN A 60 11.95 1.83 13.26
CA ASN A 60 11.00 2.91 13.53
C ASN A 60 10.95 3.88 12.35
N GLN A 61 12.12 4.24 11.82
CA GLN A 61 12.22 5.08 10.64
C GLN A 61 11.64 4.38 9.40
N PHE A 62 11.95 3.10 9.20
CA PHE A 62 11.33 2.30 8.15
C PHE A 62 9.81 2.33 8.22
N TYR A 63 9.25 2.06 9.40
CA TYR A 63 7.80 1.99 9.59
C TYR A 63 7.12 3.35 9.38
N SER A 64 7.70 4.43 9.92
CA SER A 64 7.16 5.78 9.72
C SER A 64 7.16 6.19 8.24
N CYS A 65 8.25 5.90 7.52
CA CYS A 65 8.32 6.14 6.08
C CYS A 65 7.32 5.28 5.32
N TYR A 66 7.21 4.00 5.66
CA TYR A 66 6.27 3.07 5.02
C TYR A 66 4.81 3.55 5.11
N GLN A 67 4.36 3.98 6.30
CA GLN A 67 3.00 4.50 6.48
C GLN A 67 2.74 5.76 5.65
N LYS A 68 3.72 6.65 5.59
CA LYS A 68 3.64 7.89 4.77
C LYS A 68 3.51 7.55 3.28
N CYS A 69 4.38 6.69 2.77
CA CYS A 69 4.35 6.26 1.36
C CYS A 69 3.04 5.55 1.01
N LEU A 70 2.52 4.71 1.93
CA LEU A 70 1.27 3.99 1.71
C LEU A 70 0.03 4.89 1.84
N GLY A 71 0.15 6.04 2.53
CA GLY A 71 -0.99 6.89 2.86
C GLY A 71 -1.97 6.21 3.84
N ALA A 72 -1.44 5.41 4.78
CA ALA A 72 -2.25 4.64 5.72
C ALA A 72 -1.57 4.46 7.08
N SER A 73 -2.30 4.75 8.16
CA SER A 73 -1.89 4.70 9.56
C SER A 73 -2.07 3.29 10.13
N ILE A 74 -1.52 2.29 9.46
CA ILE A 74 -1.63 0.88 9.86
C ILE A 74 -0.72 0.63 11.06
N PRO A 75 -1.19 0.09 12.21
CA PRO A 75 -0.34 -0.22 13.36
C PRO A 75 0.82 -1.17 13.01
N SER A 76 2.01 -0.96 13.58
CA SER A 76 3.23 -1.73 13.24
C SER A 76 3.09 -3.22 13.52
N LYS A 77 2.30 -3.58 14.53
CA LYS A 77 1.93 -4.97 14.88
C LYS A 77 1.06 -5.67 13.82
N CYS A 78 0.37 -4.89 12.98
CA CYS A 78 -0.53 -5.38 11.93
C CYS A 78 0.16 -5.41 10.55
N LEU A 79 1.38 -4.87 10.46
CA LEU A 79 2.13 -4.85 9.21
C LEU A 79 2.75 -6.23 8.96
N PRO A 80 2.55 -6.86 7.78
CA PRO A 80 3.23 -8.08 7.42
C PRO A 80 4.75 -7.88 7.44
N LYS A 81 5.49 -8.91 7.85
CA LYS A 81 6.96 -8.84 7.85
C LYS A 81 7.47 -8.68 6.42
N PRO A 82 8.45 -7.79 6.16
CA PRO A 82 9.00 -7.67 4.82
C PRO A 82 9.65 -8.99 4.35
N PRO A 83 9.49 -9.37 3.07
CA PRO A 83 8.98 -8.54 1.98
C PRO A 83 7.45 -8.51 1.82
N HIS A 84 6.69 -9.22 2.65
CA HIS A 84 5.23 -9.40 2.46
C HIS A 84 4.44 -8.09 2.54
N CYS A 85 4.88 -7.10 3.32
CA CYS A 85 4.24 -5.78 3.32
C CYS A 85 4.32 -5.08 1.95
N PHE A 86 5.26 -5.46 1.09
CA PHE A 86 5.37 -4.91 -0.26
C PHE A 86 4.63 -5.73 -1.31
N GLU A 87 3.94 -6.80 -0.93
CA GLU A 87 3.22 -7.62 -1.90
C GLU A 87 2.12 -6.82 -2.61
N LEU A 88 1.97 -7.08 -3.91
CA LEU A 88 1.03 -6.41 -4.79
C LEU A 88 -0.38 -6.34 -4.20
N GLN A 89 -0.89 -7.46 -3.67
CA GLN A 89 -2.23 -7.51 -3.10
C GLN A 89 -2.35 -6.66 -1.84
N TYR A 90 -1.36 -6.72 -0.95
CA TYR A 90 -1.37 -5.97 0.29
C TYR A 90 -1.34 -4.46 0.05
N VAL A 91 -0.44 -4.00 -0.83
CA VAL A 91 -0.29 -2.58 -1.18
C VAL A 91 -1.57 -2.07 -1.84
N ILE A 92 -2.11 -2.77 -2.85
CA ILE A 92 -3.37 -2.35 -3.51
C ILE A 92 -4.52 -2.23 -2.52
N GLU A 93 -4.64 -3.16 -1.57
CA GLU A 93 -5.73 -3.15 -0.59
C GLU A 93 -5.60 -2.01 0.42
N HIS A 94 -4.40 -1.53 0.71
CA HIS A 94 -4.16 -0.58 1.81
C HIS A 94 -3.72 0.81 1.37
N TYR A 95 -3.40 0.99 0.09
CA TYR A 95 -2.94 2.27 -0.44
C TYR A 95 -4.02 3.35 -0.29
N GLY A 96 -3.63 4.51 0.24
CA GLY A 96 -4.48 5.69 0.36
C GLY A 96 -5.65 5.59 1.33
N LYS A 97 -5.72 4.54 2.18
CA LYS A 97 -6.84 4.31 3.10
C LYS A 97 -7.18 5.51 3.99
N ASP A 98 -6.20 6.32 4.37
CA ASP A 98 -6.44 7.50 5.20
C ASP A 98 -6.61 8.79 4.39
N LEU A 99 -6.17 8.80 3.12
CA LEU A 99 -6.41 9.92 2.21
C LEU A 99 -7.89 10.03 1.86
N ASP A 100 -8.58 8.89 1.72
CA ASP A 100 -10.02 8.84 1.47
C ASP A 100 -10.84 9.32 2.69
N ASN A 101 -10.35 9.09 3.90
CA ASN A 101 -11.01 9.52 5.14
C ASN A 101 -10.81 11.02 5.45
N GLY A 102 -9.75 11.64 4.91
CA GLY A 102 -9.47 13.07 5.05
C GLY A 102 -10.32 13.99 4.16
N ALA A 103 -11.05 13.45 3.17
CA ALA A 103 -11.90 14.21 2.26
C ALA A 103 -13.35 14.43 2.77
N SER A 104 -13.65 14.05 4.02
CA SER A 104 -14.96 14.31 4.65
C SER A 104 -14.94 15.57 5.52
N THR A 105 -14.59 16.72 4.97
CA THR A 105 -14.96 18.02 5.57
C THR A 105 -15.06 19.09 4.49
N THR A 106 -16.12 19.05 3.68
CA THR A 106 -16.98 20.20 3.38
C THR A 106 -18.12 19.82 2.42
N SER A 107 -19.34 20.16 2.84
CA SER A 107 -20.55 20.37 2.03
C SER A 107 -21.32 19.15 1.46
N ASN A 108 -22.33 18.74 2.24
CA ASN A 108 -23.67 18.28 1.85
C ASN A 108 -23.86 17.63 0.45
N HIS A 109 -24.05 16.30 0.40
CA HIS A 109 -25.32 15.64 -0.01
C HIS A 109 -25.14 14.11 -0.07
N GLY A 110 -26.01 13.34 0.58
CA GLY A 110 -26.30 11.95 0.23
C GLY A 110 -25.60 10.86 1.06
N ILE A 111 -26.34 10.34 2.03
CA ILE A 111 -26.04 9.17 2.89
C ILE A 111 -25.82 7.88 2.05
N PHE A 112 -24.77 7.11 2.38
CA PHE A 112 -24.90 5.67 2.59
C PHE A 112 -23.86 5.18 3.62
N THR A 113 -24.35 4.91 4.82
CA THR A 113 -23.67 4.12 5.86
C THR A 113 -23.65 2.65 5.46
N GLU A 114 -22.54 1.94 5.64
CA GLU A 114 -22.48 0.76 6.51
C GLU A 114 -21.03 0.33 6.79
N PHE A 115 -20.83 -0.10 8.03
CA PHE A 115 -19.56 -0.37 8.71
C PHE A 115 -18.91 -1.67 8.26
N SER A 116 -17.58 -1.72 8.37
CA SER A 116 -16.90 -2.92 8.89
C SER A 116 -15.55 -2.51 9.49
N HIS A 117 -15.53 -2.33 10.81
CA HIS A 117 -14.33 -2.52 11.60
C HIS A 117 -13.93 -3.99 11.47
N THR A 118 -13.06 -4.33 10.53
CA THR A 118 -12.38 -5.62 10.54
C THR A 118 -11.19 -5.53 11.47
N SER A 119 -11.46 -5.91 12.71
CA SER A 119 -10.48 -6.34 13.70
C SER A 119 -9.42 -7.21 13.02
N CYS A 120 -8.16 -6.85 13.21
CA CYS A 120 -7.03 -7.69 12.85
C CYS A 120 -7.17 -9.03 13.60
N LEU A 121 -7.49 -10.09 12.87
CA LEU A 121 -7.60 -11.44 13.40
C LEU A 121 -6.51 -12.33 12.81
N SER A 122 -6.02 -13.17 13.72
CA SER A 122 -4.86 -14.07 13.72
C SER A 122 -4.77 -15.06 12.56
#